data_AF-A0A926DYX6-F1
#
_entry.id   AF-A0A926DYX6-F1
#
_cell.length_a   1.000
_cell.length_b   1.000
_cell.length_c   1.000
_cell.angle_alpha   90.00
_cell.angle_beta   90.00
_cell.angle_gamma   90.00
#
_symmetry.space_group_name_H-M   'P 1'
#
loop_
_entity.id
_entity.type
_entity.pdbx_description
1 polymer ?
#
loop_
_entity_poly.entity_id
_entity_poly.type
_entity_poly.pdbx_seq_one_letter_code
_entity_poly.pdbx_strand_id
1 'polypeptide(L)'
;YRKIAEYFKVDVNYLLTEDEEFVVQASEQYGSRGMKQAKDLIEGMSGLFAGGTLSEQDKDAVMKALQDIYWESKARNVEKYTPKKYKKTGTDAEE
;
A
#
# COMPACT_ATOMS: atom_id res chain seq x y z
N TYR A 1 -17.10 1.16 11.37
CA TYR A 1 -17.37 0.90 9.94
C TYR A 1 -18.20 -0.35 9.67
N ARG A 2 -17.81 -1.58 10.04
CA ARG A 2 -18.62 -2.81 9.80
C ARG A 2 -20.11 -2.72 10.18
N LYS A 3 -20.44 -2.29 11.40
CA LYS A 3 -21.85 -2.14 11.85
C LYS A 3 -22.64 -1.09 11.05
N ILE A 4 -21.95 -0.06 10.56
CA ILE A 4 -22.55 1.02 9.77
C ILE A 4 -22.74 0.55 8.32
N ALA A 5 -21.75 -0.15 7.77
CA ALA A 5 -21.80 -0.78 6.45
C ALA A 5 -22.93 -1.84 6.36
N GLU A 6 -23.08 -2.69 7.38
CA GLU A 6 -24.20 -3.64 7.48
C GLU A 6 -25.56 -2.94 7.52
N TYR A 7 -25.65 -1.81 8.24
CA TYR A 7 -26.89 -1.04 8.36
C TYR A 7 -27.29 -0.40 7.02
N PHE A 8 -26.33 0.19 6.30
CA PHE A 8 -26.57 0.83 5.00
C PHE A 8 -26.49 -0.14 3.81
N LYS A 9 -26.18 -1.43 4.05
CA LYS A 9 -25.93 -2.47 3.03
C LYS A 9 -24.93 -2.04 1.95
N VAL A 10 -23.91 -1.30 2.35
CA VAL A 10 -22.80 -0.92 1.49
C VAL A 10 -21.56 -1.69 1.90
N ASP A 11 -20.63 -1.87 0.98
CA ASP A 11 -19.33 -2.46 1.32
C ASP A 11 -18.60 -1.56 2.34
N VAL A 12 -17.83 -2.15 3.25
CA VAL A 12 -17.07 -1.38 4.23
C VAL A 12 -16.11 -0.41 3.53
N ASN A 13 -15.53 -0.82 2.40
CA ASN A 13 -14.63 0.00 1.58
C ASN A 13 -15.34 1.19 0.94
N TYR A 14 -16.66 1.13 0.74
CA TYR A 14 -17.45 2.27 0.24
C TYR A 14 -17.53 3.42 1.24
N LEU A 15 -17.31 3.14 2.53
CA LEU A 15 -17.34 4.13 3.61
C LEU A 15 -15.94 4.60 4.03
N LEU A 16 -14.90 3.99 3.50
CA LEU A 16 -13.51 4.30 3.82
C LEU A 16 -12.95 5.23 2.75
N THR A 17 -12.22 6.24 3.19
CA THR A 17 -11.26 6.91 2.31
C THR A 17 -10.08 5.96 2.00
N GLU A 18 -9.36 6.14 0.89
CA GLU A 18 -8.24 5.25 0.51
C GLU A 18 -7.21 5.06 1.65
N ASP A 19 -6.99 6.12 2.45
CA ASP A 19 -6.13 6.09 3.63
C ASP A 19 -6.68 5.19 4.77
N GLU A 20 -8.00 5.18 4.97
CA GLU A 20 -8.64 4.36 6.00
C GLU A 20 -8.74 2.89 5.59
N GLU A 21 -8.85 2.59 4.28
CA GLU A 21 -8.81 1.22 3.75
C GLU A 21 -7.45 0.56 4.02
N PHE A 22 -6.35 1.28 3.81
CA PHE A 22 -5.00 0.81 4.11
C PHE A 22 -4.81 0.45 5.60
N VAL A 23 -5.29 1.30 6.51
CA VAL A 23 -5.17 1.08 7.96
C VAL A 23 -6.02 -0.11 8.42
N VAL A 24 -7.20 -0.29 7.84
CA VAL A 24 -8.09 -1.43 8.13
C VAL A 24 -7.46 -2.74 7.64
N GLN A 25 -6.91 -2.79 6.43
CA GLN A 25 -6.23 -3.98 5.92
C GLN A 25 -4.99 -4.35 6.76
N ALA A 26 -4.18 -3.35 7.15
CA ALA A 26 -3.04 -3.57 8.04
C ALA A 26 -3.46 -4.10 9.41
N SER A 27 -4.61 -3.64 9.94
CA SER A 27 -5.20 -4.17 11.16
C SER A 27 -5.67 -5.62 11.02
N GLU A 28 -6.31 -5.96 9.91
CA GLU A 28 -6.83 -7.32 9.68
C GLU A 28 -5.70 -8.34 9.51
N GLN A 29 -4.59 -7.94 8.87
CA GLN A 29 -3.48 -8.83 8.57
C GLN A 29 -2.42 -8.92 9.69
N TYR A 30 -2.19 -7.84 10.43
CA TYR A 30 -1.10 -7.74 11.41
C TYR A 30 -1.55 -7.29 12.81
N GLY A 31 -2.86 -7.17 13.04
CA GLY A 31 -3.45 -6.80 14.32
C GLY A 31 -3.17 -5.34 14.72
N SER A 32 -3.32 -5.05 16.01
CA SER A 32 -3.19 -3.68 16.56
C SER A 32 -1.82 -3.03 16.30
N ARG A 33 -0.76 -3.83 16.18
CA ARG A 33 0.59 -3.33 15.88
C ARG A 33 0.70 -2.85 14.43
N GLY A 34 0.18 -3.60 13.47
CA GLY A 34 0.19 -3.19 12.05
C GLY A 34 -0.70 -1.98 11.79
N MET A 35 -1.86 -1.91 12.45
CA MET A 35 -2.71 -0.71 12.41
C MET A 35 -1.95 0.53 12.85
N LYS A 36 -1.23 0.45 13.98
CA LYS A 36 -0.45 1.58 14.50
C LYS A 36 0.67 1.98 13.53
N GLN A 37 1.40 1.01 12.97
CA GLN A 37 2.45 1.28 12.00
C GLN A 37 1.91 1.96 10.72
N ALA A 38 0.77 1.49 10.21
CA ALA A 38 0.10 2.07 9.06
C ALA A 38 -0.35 3.51 9.35
N LYS A 39 -0.94 3.73 10.52
CA LYS A 39 -1.40 5.06 10.95
C LYS A 39 -0.25 6.05 11.14
N ASP A 40 0.82 5.63 11.83
CA ASP A 40 2.02 6.46 12.05
C ASP A 40 2.68 6.84 10.70
N LEU A 41 2.67 5.94 9.72
CA LEU A 41 3.17 6.20 8.36
C LEU A 41 2.32 7.27 7.64
N ILE A 42 1.00 7.13 7.66
CA ILE A 42 0.09 8.11 7.03
C ILE A 42 0.20 9.46 7.72
N GLU A 43 0.22 9.52 9.06
CA GLU A 43 0.35 10.79 9.80
C GLU A 43 1.71 11.45 9.52
N GLY A 44 2.80 10.68 9.50
CA GLY A 44 4.13 11.18 9.17
C GLY A 44 4.22 11.72 7.74
N MET A 45 3.61 11.01 6.79
CA MET A 45 3.57 11.43 5.40
C MET A 45 2.68 12.68 5.22
N SER A 46 1.47 12.67 5.76
CA SER A 46 0.57 13.83 5.75
C SER A 46 1.22 15.08 6.36
N GLY A 47 1.91 14.94 7.50
CA GLY A 47 2.68 16.02 8.11
C GLY A 47 3.81 16.55 7.21
N LEU A 48 4.51 15.66 6.51
CA LEU A 48 5.57 15.99 5.55
C LEU A 48 5.01 16.77 4.34
N PHE A 49 3.84 16.38 3.82
CA PHE A 49 3.21 17.01 2.67
C PHE A 49 2.47 18.32 3.01
N ALA A 50 1.89 18.42 4.21
CA ALA A 50 1.15 19.59 4.70
C ALA A 50 2.05 20.68 5.32
N GLY A 51 3.22 20.32 5.86
CA GLY A 51 4.14 21.23 6.56
C GLY A 51 4.91 22.23 5.68
N GLY A 52 4.74 22.18 4.35
CA GLY A 52 5.27 23.19 3.42
C GLY A 52 6.80 23.28 3.31
N THR A 53 7.56 22.40 3.95
CA THR A 53 9.03 22.40 3.94
C THR A 53 9.62 21.73 2.70
N LEU A 54 8.85 20.87 2.02
CA LEU A 54 9.25 20.24 0.76
C LEU A 54 8.73 21.03 -0.43
N SER A 55 9.60 21.25 -1.42
CA SER A 55 9.20 21.75 -2.73
C SER A 55 8.30 20.73 -3.45
N GLU A 56 7.54 21.14 -4.47
CA GLU A 56 6.76 20.20 -5.30
C GLU A 56 7.65 19.11 -5.93
N GLN A 57 8.88 19.46 -6.29
CA GLN A 57 9.84 18.50 -6.84
C GLN A 57 10.26 17.44 -5.80
N ASP A 58 10.44 17.84 -4.54
CA ASP A 58 10.80 16.90 -3.48
C ASP A 58 9.62 15.99 -3.12
N LYS A 59 8.40 16.53 -3.18
CA LYS A 59 7.15 15.76 -3.02
C LYS A 59 7.04 14.65 -4.07
N ASP A 60 7.29 14.98 -5.33
CA ASP A 60 7.30 14.01 -6.43
C ASP A 60 8.41 12.96 -6.25
N ALA A 61 9.59 13.38 -5.81
CA ALA A 61 10.71 12.48 -5.55
C ALA A 61 10.39 11.47 -4.43
N VAL A 62 9.75 11.92 -3.35
CA VAL A 62 9.30 11.04 -2.24
C VAL A 62 8.27 10.04 -2.73
N MET A 63 7.27 10.47 -3.51
CA MET A 63 6.25 9.57 -4.05
C MET A 63 6.84 8.53 -5.00
N LYS A 64 7.81 8.93 -5.83
CA LYS A 64 8.53 8.02 -6.72
C LYS A 64 9.35 6.98 -5.96
N ALA A 65 10.10 7.42 -4.95
CA ALA A 65 10.88 6.51 -4.10
C ALA A 65 9.99 5.47 -3.40
N LEU A 66 8.81 5.88 -2.90
CA LEU A 66 7.84 4.96 -2.31
C LEU A 66 7.30 3.93 -3.32
N GLN A 67 6.98 4.36 -4.54
CA GLN A 67 6.57 3.45 -5.61
C GLN A 67 7.68 2.46 -5.96
N ASP A 68 8.92 2.92 -6.10
CA ASP A 68 10.07 2.08 -6.41
C ASP A 68 10.25 1.00 -5.32
N ILE A 69 10.18 1.39 -4.04
CA ILE A 69 10.24 0.47 -2.89
C ILE A 69 9.12 -0.59 -2.95
N TYR A 70 7.89 -0.19 -3.32
CA TYR A 70 6.77 -1.11 -3.48
C TYR A 70 7.04 -2.14 -4.59
N TRP A 71 7.45 -1.69 -5.76
CA TRP A 71 7.72 -2.57 -6.90
C TRP A 71 8.90 -3.51 -6.65
N GLU A 72 9.97 -3.02 -6.02
CA GLU A 72 11.07 -3.87 -5.59
C GLU A 72 10.62 -4.94 -4.60
N SER A 73 9.79 -4.57 -3.62
CA SER A 73 9.29 -5.52 -2.62
C SER A 73 8.40 -6.59 -3.27
N LYS A 74 7.57 -6.19 -4.24
CA LYS A 74 6.76 -7.11 -5.05
C LYS A 74 7.64 -8.02 -5.92
N ALA A 75 8.66 -7.48 -6.58
CA ALA A 75 9.61 -8.25 -7.38
C ALA A 75 10.37 -9.28 -6.53
N ARG A 76 10.88 -8.88 -5.35
CA ARG A 76 11.52 -9.79 -4.38
C ARG A 76 10.56 -10.88 -3.89
N ASN A 77 9.30 -10.53 -3.63
CA ASN A 77 8.27 -11.50 -3.21
C ASN A 77 7.98 -12.52 -4.33
N VAL A 78 7.83 -12.06 -5.57
CA VAL A 78 7.68 -12.91 -6.75
C VAL A 78 8.90 -13.82 -6.91
N GLU A 79 10.12 -13.29 -6.80
CA GLU A 79 11.33 -14.10 -6.91
C GLU A 79 11.42 -15.17 -5.81
N LYS A 80 11.10 -14.82 -4.56
CA LYS A 80 11.26 -15.69 -3.40
C LYS A 80 10.17 -16.76 -3.30
N TYR A 81 8.93 -16.45 -3.68
CA TYR A 81 7.78 -17.33 -3.43
C TYR A 81 7.11 -17.86 -4.70
N THR A 82 7.45 -17.37 -5.89
CA THR A 82 6.93 -17.97 -7.14
C THR A 82 7.61 -19.31 -7.40
N PRO A 83 6.86 -20.43 -7.46
CA PRO A 83 7.42 -21.73 -7.82
C PRO A 83 8.13 -21.65 -9.18
N LYS A 84 9.30 -22.31 -9.31
CA LYS A 84 10.13 -22.26 -10.54
C LYS A 84 9.33 -22.56 -11.83
N LYS A 85 8.32 -23.43 -11.76
CA LYS A 85 7.40 -23.76 -12.86
C LYS A 85 6.59 -22.58 -13.43
N TYR A 86 6.41 -21.50 -12.68
CA TYR A 86 5.67 -20.30 -13.11
C TYR A 86 6.58 -19.09 -13.32
N LYS A 87 7.88 -19.22 -13.03
CA LYS A 87 8.85 -18.19 -13.42
C LYS A 87 8.99 -18.30 -14.93
N LYS A 88 8.59 -17.28 -15.67
CA LYS A 88 8.78 -17.23 -17.13
C LYS A 88 10.28 -17.39 -17.42
N THR A 89 10.69 -18.58 -17.82
CA THR A 89 11.96 -18.79 -18.51
C THR A 89 11.81 -18.10 -19.86
N GLY A 90 12.68 -17.15 -20.16
CA GLY A 90 12.63 -16.38 -21.40
C GLY A 90 12.89 -17.26 -22.62
N THR A 91 11.86 -17.96 -23.09
CA THR A 91 11.92 -18.79 -24.29
C THR A 91 10.70 -18.64 -25.20
N ASP A 92 9.85 -17.62 -24.97
CA ASP A 92 8.68 -17.35 -25.82
C ASP A 92 8.60 -15.86 -26.19
N ALA A 93 9.70 -15.31 -26.72
CA ALA A 93 9.71 -13.96 -27.30
C ALA A 93 10.54 -13.93 -28.59
N GLU A 94 10.35 -14.93 -29.45
CA GLU A 94 10.63 -14.85 -30.89
C GLU A 94 9.47 -15.52 -31.62
N GLU A 95 8.42 -14.74 -31.90
CA GLU A 95 7.61 -14.82 -33.13
C GLU A 95 6.85 -13.51 -33.35
#